data_AF-A0A9D5P1T5-F1
#
_entry.id   AF-A0A9D5P1T5-F1
#
_cell.length_a   1.000
_cell.length_b   1.000
_cell.length_c   1.000
_cell.angle_alpha   90.00
_cell.angle_beta   90.00
_cell.angle_gamma   90.00
#
_symmetry.space_group_name_H-M   'P 1'
#
loop_
_entity.id
_entity.type
_entity.pdbx_description
1 polymer ?
#
loop_
_entity_poly.entity_id
_entity_poly.type
_entity_poly.pdbx_seq_one_letter_code
_entity_poly.pdbx_strand_id
1 'polypeptide(L)'
;RELSKINYRIHTDAIKSHLIPEEITPAQASIIYAEEADVLNVAMFGQTAKQWREAHPELKGNIRDYASINELICLANMENINAVLIDERVPQGERLVRLNQIAINQMRVLENDDNRNLLK
;
A
#
# COMPACT_ATOMS: atom_id res chain seq x y z
N ARG A 1 13.43 -7.15 4.13
CA ARG A 1 13.23 -7.86 2.84
C ARG A 1 12.30 -9.06 2.96
N GLU A 2 12.45 -9.95 3.95
CA GLU A 2 11.52 -11.08 4.12
C GLU A 2 10.13 -10.64 4.61
N LEU A 3 10.06 -9.71 5.56
CA LEU A 3 8.78 -9.19 6.06
C LEU A 3 7.93 -8.57 4.94
N SER A 4 8.52 -7.73 4.09
CA SER A 4 7.82 -7.10 2.95
C SER A 4 7.29 -8.12 1.94
N LYS A 5 8.00 -9.23 1.70
CA LYS A 5 7.50 -10.31 0.82
C LYS A 5 6.32 -11.06 1.45
N ILE A 6 6.37 -11.28 2.76
CA ILE A 6 5.29 -11.92 3.50
C ILE A 6 4.06 -11.02 3.47
N ASN A 7 4.21 -9.72 3.75
CA ASN A 7 3.12 -8.76 3.73
C ASN A 7 2.49 -8.63 2.35
N TYR A 8 3.32 -8.58 1.29
CA TYR A 8 2.84 -8.62 -0.08
C TYR A 8 1.97 -9.85 -0.34
N ARG A 9 2.40 -11.05 0.08
CA ARG A 9 1.63 -12.28 -0.10
C ARG A 9 0.31 -12.25 0.66
N ILE A 10 0.34 -11.87 1.94
CA ILE A 10 -0.86 -11.74 2.79
C ILE A 10 -1.87 -10.80 2.13
N HIS A 11 -1.41 -9.65 1.64
CA HIS A 11 -2.26 -8.68 0.97
C HIS A 11 -2.84 -9.22 -0.34
N THR A 12 -2.00 -9.81 -1.21
CA THR A 12 -2.49 -10.37 -2.48
C THR A 12 -3.44 -11.54 -2.28
N ASP A 13 -3.23 -12.37 -1.25
CA ASP A 13 -4.11 -13.49 -0.93
C ASP A 13 -5.47 -12.98 -0.44
N ALA A 14 -5.50 -11.96 0.41
CA ALA A 14 -6.76 -11.31 0.83
C ALA A 14 -7.54 -10.74 -0.36
N ILE A 15 -6.88 -10.03 -1.27
CA ILE A 15 -7.50 -9.53 -2.52
C ILE A 15 -8.07 -10.70 -3.32
N LYS A 16 -7.27 -11.73 -3.56
CA LYS A 16 -7.67 -12.90 -4.35
C LYS A 16 -8.90 -13.60 -3.77
N SER A 17 -8.92 -13.81 -2.46
CA SER A 17 -9.98 -14.56 -1.79
C SER A 17 -11.29 -13.77 -1.62
N HIS A 18 -11.22 -12.43 -1.58
CA HIS A 18 -12.36 -11.61 -1.17
C HIS A 18 -12.88 -10.67 -2.25
N LEU A 19 -12.03 -10.26 -3.19
CA LEU A 19 -12.34 -9.20 -4.16
C LEU A 19 -12.34 -9.67 -5.61
N ILE A 20 -11.71 -10.81 -5.92
CA ILE A 20 -11.62 -11.35 -7.28
C ILE A 20 -12.70 -12.42 -7.49
N PRO A 21 -13.70 -12.19 -8.36
CA PRO A 21 -14.67 -13.22 -8.75
C PRO A 21 -14.00 -14.35 -9.55
N GLU A 22 -14.53 -15.56 -9.48
CA GLU A 22 -13.99 -16.71 -10.23
C GLU A 22 -14.28 -16.60 -11.74
N GLU A 23 -15.27 -15.81 -12.13
CA GLU A 23 -15.78 -15.69 -13.49
C GLU A 23 -14.99 -14.71 -14.36
N ILE A 24 -14.07 -13.93 -13.77
CA ILE A 24 -13.34 -12.90 -14.52
C ILE A 24 -12.00 -13.40 -15.06
N THR A 25 -11.58 -12.80 -16.17
CA THR A 25 -10.30 -13.12 -16.81
C THR A 25 -9.11 -12.66 -15.98
N PRO A 26 -7.91 -13.24 -16.17
CA PRO A 26 -6.69 -12.76 -15.52
C PRO A 26 -6.38 -11.28 -15.78
N ALA A 27 -6.73 -10.77 -16.96
CA ALA A 27 -6.55 -9.35 -17.29
C ALA A 27 -7.49 -8.46 -16.45
N GLN A 28 -8.74 -8.87 -16.26
CA GLN A 28 -9.68 -8.15 -15.39
C GLN A 28 -9.25 -8.23 -13.91
N ALA A 29 -8.77 -9.40 -13.48
CA ALA A 29 -8.21 -9.57 -12.14
C ALA A 29 -7.02 -8.64 -11.88
N SER A 30 -6.14 -8.44 -12.88
CA SER A 30 -5.01 -7.51 -12.75
C SER A 30 -5.42 -6.06 -12.55
N ILE A 31 -6.60 -5.65 -13.02
CA ILE A 31 -7.15 -4.31 -12.78
C ILE A 31 -7.48 -4.17 -11.29
N ILE A 32 -8.15 -5.15 -10.70
CA ILE A 32 -8.49 -5.14 -9.26
C ILE A 32 -7.22 -5.10 -8.40
N TYR A 33 -6.19 -5.88 -8.74
CA TYR A 33 -4.90 -5.80 -8.03
C TYR A 33 -4.27 -4.42 -8.14
N ALA A 34 -4.30 -3.80 -9.32
CA ALA A 34 -3.76 -2.46 -9.52
C ALA A 34 -4.54 -1.40 -8.74
N GLU A 35 -5.88 -1.49 -8.72
CA GLU A 35 -6.74 -0.60 -7.94
C GLU A 35 -6.47 -0.73 -6.43
N GLU A 36 -6.33 -1.95 -5.90
CA GLU A 36 -6.00 -2.16 -4.48
C GLU A 36 -4.57 -1.73 -4.13
N ALA A 37 -3.62 -1.81 -5.06
CA ALA A 37 -2.31 -1.21 -4.88
C ALA A 37 -2.38 0.33 -4.85
N ASP A 38 -3.27 0.92 -5.66
CA ASP A 38 -3.49 2.36 -5.65
C ASP A 38 -4.17 2.86 -4.38
N VAL A 39 -5.00 2.06 -3.70
CA VAL A 39 -5.50 2.42 -2.35
C VAL A 39 -4.33 2.71 -1.39
N LEU A 40 -3.28 1.88 -1.40
CA LEU A 40 -2.09 2.09 -0.57
C LEU A 40 -1.28 3.31 -1.03
N ASN A 41 -1.14 3.51 -2.34
CA ASN A 41 -0.41 4.66 -2.88
C ASN A 41 -1.12 5.98 -2.57
N VAL A 42 -2.45 6.03 -2.70
CA VAL A 42 -3.24 7.21 -2.37
C VAL A 42 -3.25 7.46 -0.87
N ALA A 43 -3.36 6.41 -0.05
CA ALA A 43 -3.26 6.53 1.40
C ALA A 43 -1.92 7.13 1.86
N MET A 44 -0.82 6.75 1.22
CA MET A 44 0.53 7.19 1.59
C MET A 44 0.95 8.52 0.95
N PHE A 45 0.71 8.67 -0.34
CA PHE A 45 1.29 9.72 -1.19
C PHE A 45 0.26 10.66 -1.82
N GLY A 46 -1.04 10.40 -1.61
CA GLY A 46 -2.12 11.21 -2.17
C GLY A 46 -2.31 11.09 -3.68
N GLN A 47 -1.69 10.10 -4.34
CA GLN A 47 -1.77 9.92 -5.78
C GLN A 47 -1.71 8.45 -6.20
N THR A 48 -2.30 8.15 -7.36
CA THR A 48 -2.24 6.83 -8.00
C THR A 48 -0.90 6.61 -8.71
N ALA A 49 -0.60 5.36 -9.05
CA ALA A 49 0.58 5.02 -9.84
C ALA A 49 0.57 5.70 -11.22
N LYS A 50 -0.63 5.89 -11.81
CA LYS A 50 -0.78 6.62 -13.07
C LYS A 50 -0.46 8.10 -12.90
N GLN A 51 -1.04 8.76 -11.90
CA GLN A 51 -0.79 10.18 -11.61
C GLN A 51 0.70 10.44 -11.35
N TRP A 52 1.35 9.56 -10.58
CA TRP A 52 2.79 9.67 -10.33
C TRP A 52 3.60 9.57 -11.63
N ARG A 53 3.28 8.62 -12.52
CA ARG A 53 3.98 8.44 -13.79
C ARG A 53 3.78 9.63 -14.74
N GLU A 54 2.59 10.19 -14.77
CA GLU A 54 2.29 11.41 -15.56
C GLU A 54 3.05 12.63 -15.02
N ALA A 55 3.21 12.74 -13.70
CA ALA A 55 3.99 13.81 -13.07
C ALA A 55 5.51 13.63 -13.21
N HIS A 56 6.00 12.41 -13.46
CA HIS A 56 7.43 12.07 -13.52
C HIS A 56 7.81 11.29 -14.79
N PRO A 57 7.61 11.87 -16.00
CA PRO A 57 7.80 11.15 -17.27
C PRO A 57 9.23 10.69 -17.53
N GLU A 58 10.22 11.39 -16.96
CA GLU A 58 11.66 11.10 -17.14
C GLU A 58 12.21 10.08 -16.12
N LEU A 59 11.44 9.76 -15.07
CA LEU A 59 11.86 8.82 -14.03
C LEU A 59 11.56 7.39 -14.45
N LYS A 60 12.52 6.49 -14.22
CA LYS A 60 12.36 5.05 -14.45
C LYS A 60 11.88 4.36 -13.19
N GLY A 61 10.86 3.51 -13.30
CA GLY A 61 10.33 2.74 -12.18
C GLY A 61 8.94 3.20 -11.74
N ASN A 62 8.67 3.12 -10.44
CA ASN A 62 7.39 3.45 -9.82
C ASN A 62 7.61 4.27 -8.53
N ILE A 63 6.53 4.85 -8.00
CA ILE A 63 6.57 5.71 -6.81
C ILE A 63 7.30 5.10 -5.61
N ARG A 64 7.20 3.78 -5.39
CA ARG A 64 7.84 3.10 -4.26
C ARG A 64 9.37 2.98 -4.42
N ASP A 65 9.89 3.06 -5.64
CA ASP A 65 11.34 3.07 -5.90
C ASP A 65 12.00 4.37 -5.42
N TYR A 66 11.19 5.42 -5.25
CA TYR A 66 11.60 6.75 -4.83
C TYR A 66 11.13 7.10 -3.41
N ALA A 67 10.53 6.14 -2.70
CA ALA A 67 10.09 6.31 -1.31
C ALA A 67 11.27 6.14 -0.33
N SER A 68 11.26 6.93 0.73
CA SER A 68 12.16 6.81 1.88
C SER A 68 11.94 5.51 2.65
N ILE A 69 12.89 5.16 3.51
CA ILE A 69 12.81 3.96 4.36
C ILE A 69 11.57 4.01 5.27
N ASN A 70 11.27 5.17 5.86
CA ASN A 70 10.11 5.35 6.74
C ASN A 70 8.80 5.15 5.98
N GLU A 71 8.71 5.66 4.74
CA GLU A 71 7.54 5.46 3.89
C GLU A 71 7.38 3.98 3.47
N LEU A 72 8.47 3.29 3.16
CA LEU A 72 8.46 1.85 2.86
C LEU A 72 8.04 0.99 4.06
N ILE A 73 8.44 1.38 5.28
CA ILE A 73 7.99 0.72 6.51
C ILE A 73 6.48 0.92 6.69
N CYS A 74 5.99 2.14 6.51
CA CYS A 74 4.56 2.45 6.59
C CYS A 74 3.75 1.66 5.57
N LEU A 75 4.19 1.60 4.32
CA LEU A 75 3.56 0.82 3.25
C LEU A 75 3.50 -0.67 3.61
N ALA A 76 4.60 -1.25 4.07
CA ALA A 76 4.63 -2.66 4.45
C ALA A 76 3.65 -2.97 5.59
N ASN A 77 3.48 -2.07 6.55
CA ASN A 77 2.50 -2.24 7.61
C ASN A 77 1.06 -2.08 7.09
N MET A 78 0.83 -1.08 6.22
CA MET A 78 -0.48 -0.86 5.61
C MET A 78 -0.94 -2.02 4.72
N GLU A 79 -0.04 -2.74 4.06
CA GLU A 79 -0.37 -3.96 3.30
C GLU A 79 -1.05 -5.01 4.20
N ASN A 80 -0.50 -5.26 5.39
CA ASN A 80 -1.09 -6.18 6.35
C ASN A 80 -2.44 -5.68 6.88
N ILE A 81 -2.53 -4.40 7.23
CA ILE A 81 -3.77 -3.81 7.75
C ILE A 81 -4.86 -3.84 6.68
N ASN A 82 -4.54 -3.52 5.43
CA ASN A 82 -5.49 -3.56 4.34
C ASN A 82 -5.98 -5.00 4.10
N ALA A 83 -5.11 -6.01 4.21
CA ALA A 83 -5.52 -7.41 4.14
C ALA A 83 -6.59 -7.75 5.20
N VAL A 84 -6.35 -7.37 6.46
CA VAL A 84 -7.34 -7.57 7.54
C VAL A 84 -8.65 -6.84 7.26
N LEU A 85 -8.59 -5.58 6.78
CA LEU A 85 -9.79 -4.81 6.45
C LEU A 85 -10.56 -5.41 5.25
N ILE A 86 -9.87 -6.04 4.31
CA ILE A 86 -10.47 -6.78 3.19
C ILE A 86 -11.21 -8.02 3.73
N ASP A 87 -10.58 -8.78 4.64
CA ASP A 87 -11.19 -9.95 5.28
C ASP A 87 -12.44 -9.57 6.09
N GLU A 88 -12.40 -8.42 6.77
CA GLU A 88 -13.53 -7.82 7.50
C GLU A 88 -14.62 -7.21 6.59
N ARG A 89 -14.47 -7.30 5.26
CA ARG A 89 -15.40 -6.76 4.26
C ARG A 89 -15.61 -5.24 4.37
N VAL A 90 -14.62 -4.51 4.88
CA VAL A 90 -14.66 -3.04 4.95
C VAL A 90 -14.62 -2.47 3.52
N PRO A 91 -15.55 -1.57 3.14
CA PRO A 91 -15.57 -0.98 1.81
C PRO A 91 -14.28 -0.24 1.46
N GLN A 92 -13.82 -0.34 0.20
CA GLN A 92 -12.54 0.22 -0.26
C GLN A 92 -12.34 1.70 0.11
N GLY A 93 -13.38 2.54 -0.07
CA GLY A 93 -13.31 3.96 0.29
C GLY A 93 -13.12 4.20 1.78
N GLU A 94 -13.70 3.36 2.64
CA GLU A 94 -13.48 3.43 4.08
C GLU A 94 -12.10 2.93 4.47
N ARG A 95 -11.61 1.86 3.81
CA ARG A 95 -10.23 1.38 3.98
C ARG A 95 -9.23 2.48 3.67
N LEU A 96 -9.42 3.20 2.56
CA LEU A 96 -8.54 4.32 2.17
C LEU A 96 -8.44 5.38 3.27
N VAL A 97 -9.57 5.81 3.84
CA VAL A 97 -9.58 6.82 4.91
C VAL A 97 -8.84 6.32 6.15
N ARG A 98 -9.11 5.08 6.58
CA ARG A 98 -8.45 4.47 7.75
C ARG A 98 -6.95 4.30 7.53
N LEU A 99 -6.55 3.81 6.35
CA LEU A 99 -5.15 3.61 5.98
C LEU A 99 -4.39 4.94 5.93
N ASN A 100 -5.00 6.01 5.40
CA ASN A 100 -4.37 7.33 5.38
C ASN A 100 -4.16 7.88 6.80
N GLN A 101 -5.15 7.76 7.70
CA GLN A 101 -4.99 8.15 9.10
C GLN A 101 -3.86 7.38 9.80
N ILE A 102 -3.74 6.09 9.47
CA ILE A 102 -2.68 5.21 9.99
C ILE A 102 -1.31 5.64 9.43
N ALA A 103 -1.20 5.93 8.13
CA ALA A 103 0.03 6.42 7.50
C ALA A 103 0.52 7.72 8.14
N ILE A 104 -0.38 8.71 8.29
CA ILE A 104 -0.06 10.01 8.93
C ILE A 104 0.48 9.80 10.35
N ASN A 105 -0.17 8.93 11.12
CA ASN A 105 0.27 8.64 12.48
C ASN A 105 1.63 7.92 12.53
N GLN A 106 1.86 6.94 11.66
CA GLN A 106 3.15 6.24 11.60
C GLN A 106 4.28 7.15 11.17
N MET A 107 4.08 7.95 10.11
CA MET A 107 5.09 8.91 9.65
C MET A 107 5.43 9.91 10.73
N ARG A 108 4.44 10.46 11.44
CA ARG A 108 4.68 11.33 12.59
C ARG A 108 5.53 10.66 13.67
N VAL A 109 5.34 9.38 13.96
CA VAL A 109 6.17 8.68 14.95
C VAL A 109 7.59 8.48 14.43
N LEU A 110 7.74 7.98 13.20
CA LEU A 110 9.03 7.66 12.60
C LEU A 110 9.91 8.91 12.39
N GLU A 111 9.33 10.02 11.93
CA GLU A 111 10.04 11.29 11.76
C GLU A 111 10.43 11.94 13.10
N ASN A 112 9.66 11.69 14.16
CA ASN A 112 10.03 12.13 15.51
C ASN A 112 11.10 11.23 16.15
N ASP A 113 11.15 9.95 15.77
CA ASP A 113 12.13 8.97 16.22
C ASP A 113 13.47 9.05 15.47
N ASP A 114 13.58 9.79 14.36
CA ASP A 114 14.88 10.10 13.72
C ASP A 114 15.86 10.82 14.67
N ASN A 115 15.38 11.31 15.83
CA ASN A 115 16.21 11.84 16.93
C ASN A 115 16.69 10.80 17.95
N ARG A 116 16.26 9.55 17.87
CA ARG A 116 16.76 8.45 18.70
C ARG A 116 17.39 7.42 17.79
N ASN A 117 18.72 7.38 17.80
CA ASN A 117 19.55 6.31 17.20
C ASN A 117 18.85 4.94 17.28
N LEU A 118 18.12 4.59 16.23
CA LEU A 118 17.56 3.26 16.05
C LEU A 118 18.72 2.39 15.62
N LEU A 119 19.42 1.84 16.63
CA LEU A 119 20.15 0.56 16.67
C LEU A 119 21.15 0.62 17.85
N LYS A 120 20.80 -0.05 18.94
CA LYS A 120 21.77 -0.81 19.75
C LYS A 120 21.22 -2.20 19.96
#